data_AF-A0A8T3XXP3-F1
#
_entry.id   AF-A0A8T3XXP3-F1
#
_cell.length_a   1.000
_cell.length_b   1.000
_cell.length_c   1.000
_cell.angle_alpha   90.00
_cell.angle_beta   90.00
_cell.angle_gamma   90.00
#
_symmetry.space_group_name_H-M   'P 1'
#
loop_
_entity.id
_entity.type
_entity.pdbx_description
1 polymer ?
#
loop_
_entity_poly.entity_id
_entity_poly.type
_entity_poly.pdbx_seq_one_letter_code
_entity_poly.pdbx_strand_id
1 'polypeptide(L)'
;MINVIKADGSRQLFEKYKIVRTCLRMKASEDAAEEIADKISRQVYNGITTKQILKMIFRYISEYRPEIKHQINLREAVSLLRPKPDFEQFIALLLKKEGYDVKTNKIVAGKCVEHEIDAIASKGNEKLYVEVKHHYQPHTYTGVGVFLEAQATFEDLIESNSNFSKAMVVTNAKLSEHAKRYAECKNIGAIGWRYPEEGGLEVMIENNELYPITLIKGLDAATQIRLADNGFILLEQVAGVDFKKLSRLAKVGKSKAKEIVRKANEILV
;
A
#
# COMPACT_ATOMS: atom_id res chain seq x y z
N MET A 1 -22.87 16.30 -19.35
CA MET A 1 -21.63 15.96 -18.63
C MET A 1 -22.00 15.39 -17.27
N ILE A 2 -21.43 14.24 -16.88
CA ILE A 2 -21.71 13.58 -15.60
C ILE A 2 -20.55 13.86 -14.65
N ASN A 3 -20.83 14.36 -13.45
CA ASN A 3 -19.84 14.50 -12.39
C ASN A 3 -19.92 13.32 -11.40
N VAL A 4 -18.77 12.89 -10.90
CA VAL A 4 -18.65 11.90 -9.82
C VAL A 4 -18.12 12.56 -8.55
N ILE A 5 -18.56 12.07 -7.40
CA ILE A 5 -18.15 12.57 -6.07
C ILE A 5 -17.04 11.66 -5.52
N LYS A 6 -15.86 12.23 -5.26
CA LYS A 6 -14.70 11.53 -4.69
C LYS A 6 -14.87 11.34 -3.18
N ALA A 7 -14.00 10.53 -2.59
CA ALA A 7 -14.03 10.25 -1.15
C ALA A 7 -13.80 11.49 -0.26
N ASP A 8 -13.15 12.53 -0.79
CA ASP A 8 -12.94 13.83 -0.14
C ASP A 8 -14.10 14.82 -0.39
N GLY A 9 -15.18 14.39 -1.04
CA GLY A 9 -16.34 15.22 -1.39
C GLY A 9 -16.16 16.07 -2.65
N SER A 10 -14.95 16.17 -3.20
CA SER A 10 -14.70 16.93 -4.43
C SER A 10 -15.38 16.28 -5.64
N ARG A 11 -15.72 17.11 -6.63
CA ARG A 11 -16.33 16.68 -7.90
C ARG A 11 -15.27 16.59 -8.99
N GLN A 12 -15.41 15.59 -9.85
CA GLN A 12 -14.63 15.49 -11.09
C GLN A 12 -15.53 14.96 -12.21
N LEU A 13 -15.17 15.21 -13.46
CA LEU A 13 -15.86 14.63 -14.61
C LEU A 13 -15.73 13.09 -14.58
N PHE A 14 -16.79 12.40 -15.00
CA PHE A 14 -16.74 10.96 -15.24
C PHE A 14 -15.83 10.67 -16.44
N GLU A 15 -14.94 9.71 -16.25
CA GLU A 15 -13.94 9.32 -17.25
C GLU A 15 -13.94 7.78 -17.35
N LYS A 16 -14.51 7.24 -18.43
CA LYS A 16 -14.67 5.79 -18.66
C LYS A 16 -13.33 5.04 -18.53
N TYR A 17 -12.25 5.59 -19.10
CA TYR A 17 -10.93 4.94 -19.07
C TYR A 17 -10.42 4.65 -17.64
N LYS A 18 -10.86 5.41 -16.62
CA LYS A 18 -10.47 5.13 -15.22
C LYS A 18 -11.02 3.79 -14.73
N ILE A 19 -12.17 3.36 -15.25
CA ILE A 19 -12.73 2.03 -14.99
C ILE A 19 -11.89 0.97 -15.69
N VAL A 20 -11.62 1.14 -16.99
CA VAL A 20 -10.78 0.22 -17.78
C VAL A 20 -9.45 -0.02 -17.10
N ARG A 21 -8.74 1.07 -16.75
CA ARG A 21 -7.45 1.01 -16.03
C ARG A 21 -7.56 0.28 -14.68
N THR A 22 -8.66 0.45 -13.95
CA THR A 22 -8.86 -0.25 -12.68
C THR A 22 -9.05 -1.75 -12.91
N CYS A 23 -9.84 -2.15 -13.91
CA CYS A 23 -10.04 -3.55 -14.27
C CYS A 23 -8.74 -4.21 -14.75
N LEU A 24 -7.95 -3.55 -15.58
CA LEU A 24 -6.65 -4.05 -16.06
C LEU A 24 -5.66 -4.29 -14.90
N ARG A 25 -5.61 -3.36 -13.94
CA ARG A 25 -4.79 -3.52 -12.72
C ARG A 25 -5.27 -4.66 -11.82
N MET A 26 -6.56 -4.98 -11.88
CA MET A 26 -7.13 -6.18 -11.28
C MET A 26 -6.97 -7.41 -12.19
N LYS A 27 -6.03 -7.35 -13.14
CA LYS A 27 -5.63 -8.42 -14.07
C LYS A 27 -6.78 -8.96 -14.95
N ALA A 28 -7.77 -8.13 -15.28
CA ALA A 28 -8.75 -8.46 -16.32
C ALA A 28 -8.15 -8.31 -17.72
N SER A 29 -8.68 -9.02 -18.73
CA SER A 29 -8.34 -8.77 -20.14
C SER A 29 -8.87 -7.41 -20.60
N GLU A 30 -8.31 -6.88 -21.69
CA GLU A 30 -8.77 -5.62 -22.30
C GLU A 30 -10.26 -5.67 -22.68
N ASP A 31 -10.68 -6.77 -23.33
CA ASP A 31 -12.09 -6.97 -23.72
C ASP A 31 -13.03 -6.94 -22.51
N ALA A 32 -12.68 -7.66 -21.44
CA ALA A 32 -13.48 -7.68 -20.21
C ALA A 32 -13.48 -6.30 -19.53
N ALA A 33 -12.34 -5.60 -19.52
CA ALA A 33 -12.23 -4.27 -18.93
C ALA A 33 -13.10 -3.24 -19.66
N GLU A 34 -13.12 -3.27 -20.99
CA GLU A 34 -13.99 -2.42 -21.82
C GLU A 34 -15.47 -2.76 -21.64
N GLU A 35 -15.84 -4.04 -21.65
CA GLU A 35 -17.22 -4.47 -21.45
C GLU A 35 -17.76 -4.03 -20.08
N ILE A 36 -16.96 -4.23 -19.02
CA ILE A 36 -17.30 -3.76 -17.67
C ILE A 36 -17.45 -2.23 -17.66
N ALA A 37 -16.53 -1.50 -18.30
CA ALA A 37 -16.57 -0.05 -18.37
C ALA A 37 -17.83 0.46 -19.09
N ASP A 38 -18.25 -0.19 -20.18
CA ASP A 38 -19.50 0.13 -20.88
C ASP A 38 -20.73 -0.17 -20.02
N LYS A 39 -20.77 -1.34 -19.37
CA LYS A 39 -21.85 -1.73 -18.47
C LYS A 39 -22.02 -0.74 -17.32
N ILE A 40 -20.92 -0.27 -16.73
CA ILE A 40 -20.94 0.74 -15.67
C ILE A 40 -21.33 2.11 -16.21
N SER A 41 -20.80 2.52 -17.37
CA SER A 41 -21.09 3.84 -17.96
C SER A 41 -22.59 4.05 -18.22
N ARG A 42 -23.34 2.99 -18.58
CA ARG A 42 -24.81 3.02 -18.73
C ARG A 42 -25.59 3.20 -17.42
N GLN A 43 -24.97 2.93 -16.28
CA GLN A 43 -25.57 3.02 -14.94
C GLN A 43 -25.10 4.23 -14.15
N VAL A 44 -24.10 4.95 -14.65
CA VAL A 44 -23.55 6.15 -14.01
C VAL A 44 -24.54 7.30 -14.14
N TYR A 45 -24.75 8.03 -13.04
CA TYR A 45 -25.62 9.21 -12.96
C TYR A 45 -24.88 10.36 -12.29
N ASN A 46 -25.34 11.59 -12.53
CA ASN A 46 -24.70 12.77 -11.95
C ASN A 46 -24.74 12.74 -10.41
N GLY A 47 -23.57 12.88 -9.79
CA GLY A 47 -23.41 12.79 -8.33
C GLY A 47 -23.15 11.37 -7.81
N ILE A 48 -23.01 10.36 -8.66
CA ILE A 48 -22.57 9.02 -8.21
C ILE A 48 -21.20 9.10 -7.52
N THR A 49 -21.02 8.36 -6.44
CA THR A 49 -19.75 8.36 -5.70
C THR A 49 -18.73 7.42 -6.35
N THR A 50 -17.44 7.75 -6.24
CA THR A 50 -16.36 6.83 -6.67
C THR A 50 -16.42 5.49 -5.91
N LYS A 51 -16.94 5.49 -4.68
CA LYS A 51 -17.18 4.27 -3.88
C LYS A 51 -18.24 3.37 -4.51
N GLN A 52 -19.34 3.93 -5.03
CA GLN A 52 -20.36 3.15 -5.73
C GLN A 52 -19.83 2.58 -7.04
N ILE A 53 -19.09 3.39 -7.83
CA ILE A 53 -18.43 2.91 -9.04
C ILE A 53 -17.49 1.75 -8.72
N LEU A 54 -16.65 1.88 -7.68
CA LEU A 54 -15.75 0.81 -7.26
C LEU A 54 -16.50 -0.48 -6.87
N LYS A 55 -17.63 -0.37 -6.14
CA LYS A 55 -18.47 -1.54 -5.84
C LYS A 55 -19.01 -2.21 -7.10
N MET A 56 -19.40 -1.43 -8.11
CA MET A 56 -19.86 -1.97 -9.40
C MET A 56 -18.73 -2.67 -10.15
N ILE A 57 -17.51 -2.13 -10.12
CA ILE A 57 -16.31 -2.77 -10.68
C ILE A 57 -16.11 -4.13 -10.03
N PHE A 58 -16.04 -4.19 -8.69
CA PHE A 58 -15.86 -5.45 -7.96
C PHE A 58 -16.96 -6.48 -8.25
N ARG A 59 -18.21 -6.02 -8.41
CA ARG A 59 -19.32 -6.88 -8.80
C ARG A 59 -19.08 -7.50 -10.18
N TYR A 60 -18.85 -6.67 -11.20
CA TYR A 60 -18.78 -7.14 -12.58
C TYR A 60 -17.49 -7.87 -12.91
N ILE A 61 -16.35 -7.43 -12.40
CA ILE A 61 -15.09 -8.14 -12.62
C ILE A 61 -15.13 -9.55 -12.02
N SER A 62 -15.91 -9.76 -10.96
CA SER A 62 -16.06 -11.08 -10.34
C SER A 62 -16.89 -12.08 -11.15
N GLU A 63 -17.54 -11.63 -12.22
CA GLU A 63 -18.18 -12.48 -13.24
C GLU A 63 -17.13 -13.11 -14.18
N TYR A 64 -15.99 -12.43 -14.40
CA TYR A 64 -14.87 -12.90 -15.22
C TYR A 64 -13.75 -13.53 -14.38
N ARG A 65 -13.52 -13.01 -13.17
CA ARG A 65 -12.47 -13.40 -12.23
C ARG A 65 -13.07 -13.68 -10.84
N PRO A 66 -13.64 -14.87 -10.59
CA PRO A 66 -14.34 -15.20 -9.35
C PRO A 66 -13.52 -14.98 -8.06
N GLU A 67 -12.21 -15.16 -8.12
CA GLU A 67 -11.23 -14.96 -7.03
C GLU A 67 -11.24 -13.52 -6.48
N ILE A 68 -11.66 -12.52 -7.28
CA ILE A 68 -11.79 -11.13 -6.82
C ILE A 68 -12.78 -11.02 -5.64
N LYS A 69 -13.72 -11.97 -5.51
CA LYS A 69 -14.67 -12.03 -4.36
C LYS A 69 -13.96 -12.24 -3.02
N HIS A 70 -12.73 -12.76 -3.06
CA HIS A 70 -11.92 -13.04 -1.88
C HIS A 70 -11.05 -11.87 -1.43
N GLN A 71 -11.04 -10.75 -2.18
CA GLN A 71 -10.25 -9.58 -1.83
C GLN A 71 -11.06 -8.31 -1.58
N ILE A 72 -10.48 -7.41 -0.78
CA ILE A 72 -10.96 -6.03 -0.61
C ILE A 72 -10.18 -5.07 -1.52
N ASN A 73 -10.45 -3.77 -1.44
CA ASN A 73 -9.67 -2.78 -2.18
C ASN A 73 -8.22 -2.73 -1.65
N LEU A 74 -7.24 -2.68 -2.55
CA LEU A 74 -5.82 -2.68 -2.16
C LEU A 74 -5.45 -1.54 -1.20
N ARG A 75 -5.99 -0.33 -1.41
CA ARG A 75 -5.72 0.82 -0.54
C ARG A 75 -6.30 0.62 0.86
N GLU A 76 -7.48 0.01 0.92
CA GLU A 76 -8.11 -0.37 2.19
C GLU A 76 -7.27 -1.45 2.89
N ALA A 77 -6.84 -2.49 2.16
CA ALA A 77 -5.97 -3.54 2.69
C ALA A 77 -4.68 -3.00 3.30
N VAL A 78 -3.97 -2.11 2.60
CA VAL A 78 -2.75 -1.50 3.14
C VAL A 78 -3.05 -0.67 4.40
N SER A 79 -4.18 0.02 4.46
CA SER A 79 -4.56 0.84 5.63
C SER A 79 -5.00 0.02 6.85
N LEU A 80 -5.25 -1.27 6.68
CA LEU A 80 -5.55 -2.21 7.77
C LEU A 80 -4.29 -2.76 8.45
N LEU A 81 -3.10 -2.59 7.85
CA LEU A 81 -1.84 -2.97 8.51
C LEU A 81 -1.65 -2.13 9.78
N ARG A 82 -1.14 -2.73 10.86
CA ARG A 82 -0.77 -1.95 12.04
C ARG A 82 0.38 -1.01 11.65
N PRO A 83 0.37 0.28 12.07
CA PRO A 83 1.45 1.23 11.76
C PRO A 83 2.84 0.68 12.07
N LYS A 84 3.02 0.18 13.30
CA LYS A 84 4.22 -0.53 13.74
C LYS A 84 3.84 -1.90 14.31
N PRO A 85 4.63 -2.98 14.06
CA PRO A 85 5.72 -3.03 13.09
C PRO A 85 5.23 -3.37 11.66
N ASP A 86 3.96 -3.72 11.46
CA ASP A 86 3.51 -4.37 10.23
C ASP A 86 3.69 -3.51 8.97
N PHE A 87 3.30 -2.24 9.00
CA PHE A 87 3.43 -1.37 7.83
C PHE A 87 4.89 -1.00 7.54
N GLU A 88 5.71 -0.76 8.57
CA GLU A 88 7.17 -0.56 8.40
C GLU A 88 7.83 -1.78 7.76
N GLN A 89 7.51 -2.98 8.26
CA GLN A 89 8.02 -4.23 7.70
C GLN A 89 7.52 -4.45 6.26
N PHE A 90 6.27 -4.09 5.97
CA PHE A 90 5.73 -4.12 4.61
C PHE A 90 6.51 -3.21 3.66
N ILE A 91 6.79 -1.96 4.06
CA ILE A 91 7.63 -1.04 3.27
C ILE A 91 9.05 -1.58 3.12
N ALA A 92 9.63 -2.17 4.17
CA ALA A 92 10.96 -2.78 4.09
C ALA A 92 11.01 -3.95 3.11
N LEU A 93 9.99 -4.82 3.08
CA LEU A 93 9.86 -5.91 2.11
C LEU A 93 9.72 -5.38 0.67
N LEU A 94 8.97 -4.30 0.49
CA LEU A 94 8.80 -3.64 -0.81
C LEU A 94 10.12 -3.06 -1.32
N LEU A 95 10.84 -2.29 -0.49
CA LEU A 95 12.15 -1.75 -0.84
C LEU A 95 13.18 -2.84 -1.13
N LYS A 96 13.12 -3.99 -0.42
CA LYS A 96 13.96 -5.15 -0.75
C LYS A 96 13.68 -5.70 -2.15
N LYS A 97 12.41 -5.79 -2.57
CA LYS A 97 12.06 -6.19 -3.94
C LYS A 97 12.54 -5.19 -5.00
N GLU A 98 12.54 -3.91 -4.66
CA GLU A 98 13.15 -2.84 -5.47
C GLU A 98 14.71 -2.88 -5.50
N GLY A 99 15.32 -3.87 -4.84
CA GLY A 99 16.76 -4.13 -4.89
C GLY A 99 17.59 -3.38 -3.85
N TYR A 100 16.98 -2.88 -2.78
CA TYR A 100 17.71 -2.31 -1.64
C TYR A 100 18.06 -3.39 -0.60
N ASP A 101 19.22 -3.26 0.03
CA ASP A 101 19.45 -3.87 1.35
C ASP A 101 18.76 -3.01 2.41
N VAL A 102 17.89 -3.60 3.23
CA VAL A 102 17.04 -2.84 4.17
C VAL A 102 17.19 -3.37 5.60
N LYS A 103 17.51 -2.45 6.51
CA LYS A 103 17.58 -2.66 7.97
C LYS A 103 16.53 -1.81 8.65
N THR A 104 15.65 -2.41 9.44
CA THR A 104 14.58 -1.70 10.16
C THR A 104 14.91 -1.46 11.62
N ASN A 105 14.17 -0.55 12.26
CA ASN A 105 14.15 -0.29 13.71
C ASN A 105 15.56 -0.06 14.28
N LYS A 106 16.24 0.96 13.76
CA LYS A 106 17.61 1.32 14.19
C LYS A 106 17.58 2.63 14.96
N ILE A 107 18.22 2.61 16.13
CA ILE A 107 18.58 3.85 16.83
C ILE A 107 19.92 4.30 16.24
N VAL A 108 19.97 5.52 15.73
CA VAL A 108 21.18 6.14 15.16
C VAL A 108 21.43 7.46 15.86
N ALA A 109 22.65 7.65 16.36
CA ALA A 109 23.05 8.91 16.96
C ALA A 109 23.17 9.99 15.87
N GLY A 110 22.38 11.05 15.98
CA GLY A 110 22.62 12.32 15.33
C GLY A 110 23.65 13.13 16.11
N LYS A 111 23.93 14.35 15.65
CA LYS A 111 24.84 15.25 16.36
C LYS A 111 24.24 15.75 17.67
N CYS A 112 22.92 15.97 17.69
CA CYS A 112 22.21 16.55 18.81
C CYS A 112 21.47 15.49 19.63
N VAL A 113 20.77 14.54 18.98
CA VAL A 113 19.97 13.52 19.66
C VAL A 113 20.05 12.16 18.95
N GLU A 114 19.63 11.10 19.64
CA GLU A 114 19.40 9.81 19.01
C GLU A 114 18.07 9.80 18.26
N HIS A 115 18.06 9.21 17.06
CA HIS A 115 16.86 9.06 16.23
C HIS A 115 16.51 7.59 16.08
N GLU A 116 15.26 7.24 16.38
CA GLU A 116 14.68 5.95 15.99
C GLU A 116 14.29 6.03 14.51
N ILE A 117 15.04 5.35 13.66
CA ILE A 117 14.82 5.29 12.23
C ILE A 117 14.01 4.05 11.89
N ASP A 118 12.89 4.24 11.20
CA ASP A 118 12.01 3.16 10.75
C ASP A 118 12.74 2.19 9.82
N ALA A 119 13.47 2.72 8.82
CA ALA A 119 14.33 1.92 7.96
C ALA A 119 15.56 2.66 7.39
N ILE A 120 16.64 1.89 7.20
CA ILE A 120 17.82 2.28 6.44
C ILE A 120 17.84 1.41 5.18
N ALA A 121 17.80 2.02 4.00
CA ALA A 121 17.82 1.32 2.72
C ALA A 121 19.08 1.67 1.93
N SER A 122 19.84 0.67 1.45
CA SER A 122 21.11 0.87 0.74
C SER A 122 21.09 0.19 -0.62
N LYS A 123 21.49 0.91 -1.68
CA LYS A 123 21.59 0.38 -3.06
C LYS A 123 22.70 1.09 -3.81
N GLY A 124 23.77 0.37 -4.13
CA GLY A 124 24.98 0.96 -4.71
C GLY A 124 25.57 2.03 -3.79
N ASN A 125 25.73 3.25 -4.29
CA ASN A 125 26.23 4.39 -3.52
C ASN A 125 25.14 5.14 -2.75
N GLU A 126 23.86 4.76 -2.91
CA GLU A 126 22.76 5.38 -2.21
C GLU A 126 22.54 4.71 -0.85
N LYS A 127 22.44 5.53 0.19
CA LYS A 127 22.06 5.09 1.54
C LYS A 127 20.99 6.04 2.09
N LEU A 128 19.78 5.53 2.18
CA LEU A 128 18.60 6.29 2.54
C LEU A 128 18.29 6.17 4.03
N TYR A 129 17.99 7.30 4.65
CA TYR A 129 17.17 7.36 5.85
C TYR A 129 15.71 7.32 5.42
N VAL A 130 14.93 6.35 5.89
CA VAL A 130 13.54 6.16 5.49
C VAL A 130 12.61 6.34 6.69
N GLU A 131 11.69 7.29 6.55
CA GLU A 131 10.60 7.60 7.48
C GLU A 131 9.28 7.05 6.92
N VAL A 132 8.52 6.30 7.71
CA VAL A 132 7.30 5.62 7.28
C VAL A 132 6.07 6.21 7.99
N LYS A 133 5.18 6.84 7.21
CA LYS A 133 3.93 7.40 7.74
C LYS A 133 2.70 6.59 7.34
N HIS A 134 2.12 5.89 8.32
CA HIS A 134 0.85 5.19 8.15
C HIS A 134 -0.38 6.05 8.52
N HIS A 135 -1.47 5.86 7.79
CA HIS A 135 -2.80 6.40 8.10
C HIS A 135 -3.87 5.31 8.01
N TYR A 136 -4.71 5.19 9.04
CA TYR A 136 -5.86 4.27 9.00
C TYR A 136 -6.94 4.72 8.03
N GLN A 137 -7.12 6.03 7.85
CA GLN A 137 -8.07 6.58 6.89
C GLN A 137 -7.41 6.67 5.51
N PRO A 138 -7.79 5.81 4.54
CA PRO A 138 -7.05 5.68 3.30
C PRO A 138 -6.99 6.99 2.50
N HIS A 139 -8.05 7.80 2.55
CA HIS A 139 -8.22 9.00 1.72
C HIS A 139 -7.68 10.30 2.33
N THR A 140 -6.94 10.23 3.44
CA THR A 140 -6.30 11.40 4.03
C THR A 140 -5.06 11.84 3.25
N TYR A 141 -4.49 12.96 3.70
CA TYR A 141 -3.25 13.52 3.18
C TYR A 141 -2.14 13.48 4.24
N THR A 142 -0.95 13.09 3.85
CA THR A 142 0.28 13.38 4.59
C THR A 142 0.69 14.83 4.27
N GLY A 143 0.68 15.65 5.31
CA GLY A 143 1.03 17.07 5.24
C GLY A 143 2.54 17.31 5.23
N VAL A 144 2.92 18.58 5.02
CA VAL A 144 4.33 19.00 4.94
C VAL A 144 5.09 18.80 6.26
N GLY A 145 4.40 18.78 7.40
CA GLY A 145 5.02 18.59 8.72
C GLY A 145 5.90 17.33 8.82
N VAL A 146 5.45 16.21 8.25
CA VAL A 146 6.22 14.95 8.22
C VAL A 146 7.53 15.11 7.43
N PHE A 147 7.52 15.92 6.36
CA PHE A 147 8.72 16.18 5.56
C PHE A 147 9.66 17.18 6.22
N LEU A 148 9.13 18.15 6.97
CA LEU A 148 9.94 19.05 7.80
C LEU A 148 10.67 18.28 8.89
N GLU A 149 9.96 17.36 9.56
CA GLU A 149 10.52 16.47 10.58
C GLU A 149 11.60 15.57 9.98
N ALA A 150 11.32 14.88 8.87
CA ALA A 150 12.29 14.04 8.19
C ALA A 150 13.54 14.82 7.73
N GLN A 151 13.37 16.06 7.28
CA GLN A 151 14.49 16.93 6.91
C GLN A 151 15.35 17.30 8.13
N ALA A 152 14.74 17.68 9.25
CA ALA A 152 15.46 18.03 10.47
C ALA A 152 16.24 16.82 11.03
N THR A 153 15.63 15.63 11.03
CA THR A 153 16.32 14.39 11.39
C THR A 153 17.50 14.11 10.45
N PHE A 154 17.29 14.25 9.14
CA PHE A 154 18.36 14.04 8.17
C PHE A 154 19.53 15.02 8.39
N GLU A 155 19.25 16.30 8.61
CA GLU A 155 20.28 17.30 8.92
C GLU A 155 21.10 16.91 10.15
N ASP A 156 20.44 16.53 11.26
CA ASP A 156 21.14 16.12 12.49
C ASP A 156 21.98 14.83 12.31
N LEU A 157 21.51 13.90 11.47
CA LEU A 157 22.26 12.70 11.10
C LEU A 157 23.48 13.03 10.25
N ILE A 158 23.37 13.89 9.24
CA ILE A 158 24.52 14.28 8.41
C ILE A 158 25.58 15.02 9.23
N GLU A 159 25.16 15.89 10.15
CA GLU A 159 26.10 16.61 11.01
C GLU A 159 26.85 15.71 12.01
N SER A 160 26.36 14.47 12.24
CA SER A 160 27.08 13.43 13.01
C SER A 160 28.16 12.68 12.20
N ASN A 161 28.40 13.07 10.95
CA ASN A 161 29.18 12.33 9.95
C ASN A 161 28.58 10.97 9.56
N SER A 162 27.25 10.82 9.68
CA SER A 162 26.57 9.66 9.09
C SER A 162 26.65 9.72 7.56
N ASN A 163 26.80 8.56 6.91
CA ASN A 163 26.93 8.45 5.45
C ASN A 163 25.58 8.30 4.73
N PHE A 164 24.51 8.89 5.24
CA PHE A 164 23.24 8.92 4.52
C PHE A 164 23.35 9.86 3.31
N SER A 165 22.83 9.45 2.17
CA SER A 165 22.83 10.29 0.97
C SER A 165 21.55 11.12 0.83
N LYS A 166 20.43 10.63 1.37
CA LYS A 166 19.10 11.25 1.20
C LYS A 166 18.12 10.78 2.27
N ALA A 167 17.15 11.63 2.62
CA ALA A 167 15.95 11.24 3.33
C ALA A 167 14.87 10.73 2.35
N MET A 168 14.01 9.82 2.81
CA MET A 168 12.86 9.33 2.07
C MET A 168 11.66 9.20 3.00
N VAL A 169 10.51 9.73 2.59
CA VAL A 169 9.24 9.57 3.30
C VAL A 169 8.33 8.67 2.47
N VAL A 170 7.83 7.61 3.10
CA VAL A 170 6.88 6.65 2.48
C VAL A 170 5.56 6.67 3.22
N THR A 171 4.44 6.74 2.51
CA THR A 171 3.11 6.77 3.12
C THR A 171 2.04 6.04 2.29
N ASN A 172 1.08 5.42 2.97
CA ASN A 172 -0.11 4.83 2.34
C ASN A 172 -1.18 5.85 1.95
N ALA A 173 -1.01 7.12 2.33
CA ALA A 173 -1.91 8.23 2.03
C ALA A 173 -1.52 8.98 0.75
N LYS A 174 -2.31 10.00 0.36
CA LYS A 174 -1.86 10.98 -0.64
C LYS A 174 -0.90 11.98 0.00
N LEU A 175 -0.06 12.62 -0.79
CA LEU A 175 0.73 13.77 -0.33
C LEU A 175 -0.03 15.07 -0.61
N SER A 176 0.04 16.02 0.32
CA SER A 176 -0.44 17.38 0.05
C SER A 176 0.46 18.09 -0.97
N GLU A 177 -0.05 19.11 -1.65
CA GLU A 177 0.77 19.86 -2.63
C GLU A 177 1.97 20.55 -1.97
N HIS A 178 1.81 21.05 -0.73
CA HIS A 178 2.93 21.59 0.03
C HIS A 178 3.99 20.53 0.37
N ALA A 179 3.57 19.31 0.72
CA ALA A 179 4.48 18.20 0.98
C ALA A 179 5.30 17.85 -0.27
N LYS A 180 4.66 17.73 -1.43
CA LYS A 180 5.33 17.45 -2.71
C LYS A 180 6.34 18.55 -3.05
N ARG A 181 5.91 19.82 -3.02
CA ARG A 181 6.78 20.97 -3.33
C ARG A 181 7.98 21.05 -2.40
N TYR A 182 7.78 20.81 -1.10
CA TYR A 182 8.87 20.84 -0.14
C TYR A 182 9.85 19.67 -0.35
N ALA A 183 9.32 18.46 -0.58
CA ALA A 183 10.14 17.28 -0.84
C ALA A 183 11.02 17.47 -2.08
N GLU A 184 10.45 18.01 -3.17
CA GLU A 184 11.22 18.33 -4.37
C GLU A 184 12.30 19.39 -4.09
N CYS A 185 11.94 20.47 -3.41
CA CYS A 185 12.86 21.57 -3.06
C CYS A 185 14.04 21.11 -2.20
N LYS A 186 13.80 20.23 -1.22
CA LYS A 186 14.82 19.69 -0.32
C LYS A 186 15.47 18.40 -0.79
N ASN A 187 15.11 17.93 -2.00
CA ASN A 187 15.53 16.63 -2.51
C ASN A 187 15.29 15.51 -1.47
N ILE A 188 14.06 15.39 -0.99
CA ILE A 188 13.57 14.30 -0.14
C ILE A 188 12.84 13.30 -1.04
N GLY A 189 13.17 12.01 -0.95
CA GLY A 189 12.44 10.95 -1.63
C GLY A 189 11.01 10.90 -1.09
N ALA A 190 10.00 10.79 -1.95
CA ALA A 190 8.61 10.87 -1.52
C ALA A 190 7.76 9.82 -2.24
N ILE A 191 7.25 8.86 -1.48
CA ILE A 191 6.37 7.81 -1.99
C ILE A 191 5.02 7.95 -1.27
N GLY A 192 4.00 8.33 -2.02
CA GLY A 192 2.61 8.29 -1.58
C GLY A 192 1.80 7.28 -2.40
N TRP A 193 0.52 7.12 -2.07
CA TRP A 193 -0.35 6.13 -2.74
C TRP A 193 -0.30 6.18 -4.27
N ARG A 194 -0.25 7.38 -4.86
CA ARG A 194 -0.18 7.67 -6.31
C ARG A 194 0.87 8.75 -6.62
N TYR A 195 1.95 8.77 -5.85
CA TYR A 195 3.01 9.74 -6.06
C TYR A 195 4.37 9.07 -5.84
N PRO A 196 5.34 9.23 -6.76
CA PRO A 196 5.18 9.86 -8.08
C PRO A 196 4.19 9.08 -8.96
N GLU A 197 3.76 9.63 -10.10
CA GLU A 197 2.68 9.03 -10.91
C GLU A 197 2.98 7.58 -11.33
N GLU A 198 4.23 7.31 -11.73
CA GLU A 198 4.68 5.98 -12.18
C GLU A 198 5.40 5.16 -11.09
N GLY A 199 5.63 5.75 -9.92
CA GLY A 199 6.38 5.11 -8.81
C GLY A 199 5.67 5.18 -7.47
N GLY A 200 4.36 5.43 -7.47
CA GLY A 200 3.55 5.47 -6.25
C GLY A 200 3.42 4.10 -5.61
N LEU A 201 3.08 4.10 -4.31
CA LEU A 201 2.98 2.86 -3.52
C LEU A 201 2.04 1.83 -4.17
N GLU A 202 0.93 2.26 -4.76
CA GLU A 202 0.00 1.34 -5.43
C GLU A 202 0.64 0.62 -6.63
N VAL A 203 1.49 1.32 -7.39
CA VAL A 203 2.17 0.79 -8.58
C VAL A 203 3.30 -0.16 -8.14
N MET A 204 4.08 0.23 -7.13
CA MET A 204 5.14 -0.62 -6.58
C MET A 204 4.59 -1.95 -6.07
N ILE A 205 3.46 -1.93 -5.36
CA ILE A 205 2.82 -3.15 -4.86
C ILE A 205 2.39 -4.07 -6.02
N GLU A 206 1.73 -3.51 -7.03
CA GLU A 206 1.21 -4.29 -8.15
C GLU A 206 2.33 -4.83 -9.05
N ASN A 207 3.35 -4.04 -9.36
CA ASN A 207 4.47 -4.46 -10.20
C ASN A 207 5.31 -5.57 -9.55
N ASN A 208 5.42 -5.57 -8.22
CA ASN A 208 6.14 -6.59 -7.48
C ASN A 208 5.23 -7.75 -6.98
N GLU A 209 3.93 -7.70 -7.28
CA GLU A 209 2.91 -8.61 -6.76
C GLU A 209 2.95 -8.79 -5.23
N LEU A 210 3.36 -7.74 -4.51
CA LEU A 210 3.56 -7.73 -3.05
C LEU A 210 2.28 -7.38 -2.29
N TYR A 211 1.29 -8.25 -2.37
CA TYR A 211 0.00 -8.02 -1.74
C TYR A 211 0.03 -8.31 -0.23
N PRO A 212 -0.49 -7.40 0.63
CA PRO A 212 -0.55 -7.64 2.06
C PRO A 212 -1.63 -8.68 2.41
N ILE A 213 -1.45 -9.39 3.52
CA ILE A 213 -2.39 -10.43 3.98
C ILE A 213 -3.79 -9.89 4.27
N THR A 214 -3.87 -8.61 4.63
CA THR A 214 -5.11 -7.85 4.82
C THR A 214 -5.95 -7.70 3.56
N LEU A 215 -5.40 -8.04 2.39
CA LEU A 215 -6.16 -8.09 1.16
C LEU A 215 -7.26 -9.16 1.21
N ILE A 216 -7.08 -10.22 2.01
CA ILE A 216 -8.08 -11.28 2.21
C ILE A 216 -9.35 -10.72 2.87
N LYS A 217 -10.44 -10.75 2.12
CA LYS A 217 -11.77 -10.37 2.61
C LYS A 217 -12.24 -11.33 3.71
N GLY A 218 -12.63 -10.73 4.84
CA GLY A 218 -13.14 -11.42 6.02
C GLY A 218 -12.05 -11.91 6.99
N LEU A 219 -10.80 -11.51 6.81
CA LEU A 219 -9.76 -11.70 7.82
C LEU A 219 -9.98 -10.72 8.98
N ASP A 220 -10.19 -11.23 10.19
CA ASP A 220 -10.34 -10.39 11.38
C ASP A 220 -8.99 -9.86 11.88
N ALA A 221 -9.03 -8.69 12.53
CA ALA A 221 -7.85 -8.01 13.05
C ALA A 221 -7.03 -8.87 14.01
N ALA A 222 -7.67 -9.68 14.87
CA ALA A 222 -6.96 -10.51 15.82
C ALA A 222 -6.16 -11.63 15.13
N THR A 223 -6.72 -12.24 14.08
CA THR A 223 -6.01 -13.22 13.25
C THR A 223 -4.89 -12.58 12.44
N GLN A 224 -5.13 -11.40 11.85
CA GLN A 224 -4.11 -10.62 11.15
C GLN A 224 -2.90 -10.33 12.05
N ILE A 225 -3.13 -9.83 13.26
CA ILE A 225 -2.08 -9.54 14.24
C ILE A 225 -1.22 -10.78 14.53
N ARG A 226 -1.87 -11.92 14.82
CA ARG A 226 -1.14 -13.16 15.12
C ARG A 226 -0.34 -13.66 13.93
N LEU A 227 -0.82 -13.45 12.70
CA LEU A 227 -0.10 -13.81 11.48
C LEU A 227 1.13 -12.91 11.31
N ALA A 228 0.96 -11.59 11.44
CA ALA A 228 2.05 -10.62 11.34
C ALA A 228 3.13 -10.83 12.42
N ASP A 229 2.73 -11.12 13.67
CA ASP A 229 3.67 -11.45 14.77
C ASP A 229 4.51 -12.72 14.49
N ASN A 230 4.04 -13.59 13.57
CA ASN A 230 4.77 -14.77 13.10
C ASN A 230 5.45 -14.55 11.73
N GLY A 231 5.55 -13.31 11.26
CA GLY A 231 6.22 -12.93 10.01
C GLY A 231 5.38 -13.10 8.75
N PHE A 232 4.07 -13.33 8.85
CA PHE A 232 3.15 -13.42 7.71
C PHE A 232 2.44 -12.08 7.48
N ILE A 233 3.08 -11.22 6.70
CA ILE A 233 2.58 -9.89 6.32
C ILE A 233 2.05 -9.88 4.88
N LEU A 234 2.60 -10.73 4.01
CA LEU A 234 2.27 -10.83 2.59
C LEU A 234 1.43 -12.08 2.30
N LEU A 235 0.63 -12.04 1.23
CA LEU A 235 -0.10 -13.21 0.74
C LEU A 235 0.84 -14.34 0.31
N GLU A 236 1.93 -14.01 -0.39
CA GLU A 236 2.91 -15.01 -0.87
C GLU A 236 3.56 -15.80 0.28
N GLN A 237 3.67 -15.21 1.47
CA GLN A 237 4.24 -15.87 2.65
C GLN A 237 3.31 -16.93 3.23
N VAL A 238 2.01 -16.83 2.95
CA VAL A 238 0.99 -17.78 3.41
C VAL A 238 0.62 -18.78 2.31
N ALA A 239 0.72 -18.35 1.05
CA ALA A 239 0.64 -19.22 -0.10
C ALA A 239 1.71 -20.33 0.02
N GLY A 240 1.29 -21.58 -0.15
CA GLY A 240 2.19 -22.74 -0.01
C GLY A 240 2.52 -23.18 1.42
N VAL A 241 2.03 -22.51 2.47
CA VAL A 241 2.21 -22.97 3.86
C VAL A 241 1.22 -24.09 4.19
N ASP A 242 1.69 -25.14 4.88
CA ASP A 242 0.80 -26.16 5.46
C ASP A 242 -0.21 -25.49 6.41
N PHE A 243 -1.51 -25.60 6.09
CA PHE A 243 -2.59 -25.02 6.88
C PHE A 243 -2.59 -25.50 8.35
N LYS A 244 -2.05 -26.68 8.65
CA LYS A 244 -1.89 -27.16 10.04
C LYS A 244 -0.85 -26.34 10.79
N LYS A 245 0.26 -25.99 10.14
CA LYS A 245 1.28 -25.09 10.69
C LYS A 245 0.68 -23.69 10.88
N LEU A 246 -0.01 -23.15 9.87
CA LEU A 246 -0.66 -21.85 9.94
C LEU A 246 -1.69 -21.79 11.07
N SER A 247 -2.51 -22.84 11.23
CA SER A 247 -3.50 -22.97 12.31
C SER A 247 -2.87 -22.83 13.70
N ARG A 248 -1.71 -23.45 13.93
CA ARG A 248 -0.97 -23.35 15.19
C ARG A 248 -0.41 -21.95 15.42
N LEU A 249 0.29 -21.38 14.44
CA LEU A 249 0.96 -20.08 14.55
C LEU A 249 -0.07 -18.95 14.73
N ALA A 250 -1.11 -18.95 13.90
CA ALA A 250 -2.17 -17.95 13.94
C ALA A 250 -3.23 -18.25 15.01
N LYS A 251 -3.11 -19.32 15.80
CA LYS A 251 -4.06 -19.75 16.85
C LYS A 251 -5.53 -19.73 16.37
N VAL A 252 -5.78 -20.33 15.21
CA VAL A 252 -7.13 -20.42 14.58
C VAL A 252 -7.48 -21.86 14.27
N GLY A 253 -8.77 -22.18 14.18
CA GLY A 253 -9.23 -23.51 13.76
C GLY A 253 -8.72 -23.91 12.37
N LYS A 254 -8.49 -25.22 12.17
CA LYS A 254 -7.95 -25.78 10.91
C LYS A 254 -8.76 -25.38 9.68
N SER A 255 -10.10 -25.31 9.79
CA SER A 255 -10.98 -24.89 8.70
C SER A 255 -10.67 -23.46 8.25
N LYS A 256 -10.52 -22.53 9.21
CA LYS A 256 -10.18 -21.13 8.93
C LYS A 256 -8.77 -21.00 8.35
N ALA A 257 -7.79 -21.72 8.88
CA ALA A 257 -6.44 -21.73 8.32
C ALA A 257 -6.43 -22.24 6.87
N LYS A 258 -7.18 -23.31 6.58
CA LYS A 258 -7.33 -23.85 5.23
C LYS A 258 -7.98 -22.82 4.29
N GLU A 259 -8.99 -22.10 4.75
CA GLU A 259 -9.62 -21.03 3.98
C GLU A 259 -8.67 -19.87 3.68
N ILE A 260 -7.86 -19.44 4.66
CA ILE A 260 -6.84 -18.39 4.47
C ILE A 260 -5.83 -18.79 3.40
N VAL A 261 -5.24 -20.00 3.49
CA VAL A 261 -4.29 -20.50 2.49
C VAL A 261 -4.94 -20.61 1.10
N ARG A 262 -6.16 -21.13 1.02
CA ARG A 262 -6.90 -21.24 -0.24
C ARG A 262 -7.12 -19.85 -0.87
N LYS A 263 -7.64 -18.89 -0.12
CA LYS A 263 -7.87 -17.52 -0.62
C LYS A 263 -6.58 -16.84 -1.04
N ALA A 264 -5.49 -17.01 -0.27
CA ALA A 264 -4.19 -16.47 -0.63
C ALA A 264 -3.70 -17.02 -1.97
N ASN A 265 -3.79 -18.34 -2.18
CA ASN A 265 -3.43 -18.96 -3.45
C ASN A 265 -4.29 -18.45 -4.61
N GLU A 266 -5.62 -18.35 -4.42
CA GLU A 266 -6.54 -17.90 -5.48
C GLU A 266 -6.35 -16.43 -5.86
N ILE A 267 -5.98 -15.56 -4.91
CA ILE A 267 -5.74 -14.13 -5.19
C ILE A 267 -4.43 -13.92 -5.97
N LEU A 268 -3.45 -14.81 -5.82
CA LEU A 268 -2.14 -14.68 -6.46
C LEU A 268 -2.10 -15.19 -7.91
N VAL A 269 -3.13 -15.93 -8.36
CA VAL A 269 -3.29 -16.38 -9.76
C VAL A 269 -3.73 -15.23 -10.65
#